data_AF-A0A9E0YB71-F1
#
_entry.id   AF-A0A9E0YB71-F1
#
_cell.length_a   1.000
_cell.length_b   1.000
_cell.length_c   1.000
_cell.angle_alpha   90.00
_cell.angle_beta   90.00
_cell.angle_gamma   90.00
#
_symmetry.space_group_name_H-M   'P 1'
#
loop_
_entity.id
_entity.type
_entity.pdbx_description
1 polymer ?
#
loop_
_entity_poly.entity_id
_entity_poly.type
_entity_poly.pdbx_seq_one_letter_code
_entity_poly.pdbx_strand_id
1 'polypeptide(L)'
;MATSKDFSPNLSGWIHDLARAENHPDAERLLGLGANLDPHQIVEEETVRFLSELRERFNEFSRVFNSYSEAGGRFAEVKLYSVAQTAADFMLYRNQIKLVVSNAAHGVIALSFASHARGPFGFDGANPESAGSKAQELLAQIGPFRDVKWTFQGEEVKPEQIAKYYFAEFVRATRERRASTGQNQALLEQIKALLGDNGIQF
;
A
#
# COMPACT_ATOMS: atom_id res chain seq x y z
N MET A 1 38.29 33.04 11.52
CA MET A 1 37.72 31.90 12.26
C MET A 1 36.30 31.70 11.77
N ALA A 2 36.08 30.73 10.88
CA ALA A 2 34.75 30.43 10.35
C ALA A 2 34.11 29.34 11.21
N THR A 3 33.05 29.71 11.94
CA THR A 3 32.22 28.80 12.72
C THR A 3 31.43 27.90 11.77
N SER A 4 31.76 26.62 11.73
CA SER A 4 30.96 25.60 11.04
C SER A 4 29.60 25.50 11.71
N LYS A 5 28.54 25.92 11.01
CA LYS A 5 27.17 25.61 11.38
C LYS A 5 27.01 24.08 11.40
N ASP A 6 26.56 23.57 12.53
CA ASP A 6 26.23 22.15 12.73
C ASP A 6 25.27 21.67 11.63
N PHE A 7 25.81 20.87 10.70
CA PHE A 7 25.01 20.15 9.72
C PHE A 7 24.47 18.89 10.40
N SER A 8 23.15 18.70 10.28
CA SER A 8 22.43 17.54 10.80
C SER A 8 23.09 16.22 10.37
N PRO A 9 23.24 15.21 11.26
CA PRO A 9 24.07 14.02 11.05
C PRO A 9 23.70 13.17 9.82
N ASN A 10 22.49 13.31 9.28
CA ASN A 10 22.05 12.54 8.11
C ASN A 10 22.56 13.10 6.77
N LEU A 11 22.93 14.40 6.69
CA LEU A 11 23.40 15.00 5.43
C LEU A 11 24.89 14.72 5.16
N SER A 12 25.65 14.41 6.21
CA SER A 12 27.11 14.31 6.19
C SER A 12 27.63 12.88 6.03
N GLY A 13 26.78 11.86 6.12
CA GLY A 13 27.19 10.45 6.05
C GLY A 13 27.98 10.12 4.78
N TRP A 14 27.45 10.50 3.62
CA TRP A 14 28.07 10.20 2.33
C TRP A 14 29.46 10.85 2.17
N ILE A 15 29.66 12.07 2.67
CA ILE A 15 30.95 12.76 2.58
C ILE A 15 31.97 12.16 3.56
N HIS A 16 31.50 11.64 4.71
CA HIS A 16 32.35 10.89 5.63
C HIS A 16 32.75 9.53 5.06
N ASP A 17 31.84 8.84 4.38
CA ASP A 17 32.14 7.58 3.71
C ASP A 17 33.08 7.80 2.52
N LEU A 18 32.88 8.86 1.74
CA LEU A 18 33.80 9.26 0.67
C LEU A 18 35.19 9.62 1.20
N ALA A 19 35.28 10.43 2.26
CA ALA A 19 36.55 10.78 2.88
C ALA A 19 37.27 9.54 3.46
N ARG A 20 36.53 8.54 3.96
CA ARG A 20 37.09 7.27 4.40
C ARG A 20 37.58 6.44 3.21
N ALA A 21 36.85 6.44 2.10
CA ALA A 21 37.22 5.76 0.87
C ALA A 21 38.52 6.30 0.24
N GLU A 22 38.72 7.61 0.26
CA GLU A 22 39.93 8.24 -0.24
C GLU A 22 41.18 7.84 0.56
N ASN A 23 41.04 7.68 1.88
CA ASN A 23 42.15 7.31 2.77
C ASN A 23 42.51 5.81 2.71
N HIS A 24 41.65 4.97 2.13
CA HIS A 24 41.87 3.53 2.09
C HIS A 24 41.62 3.02 0.66
N PRO A 25 42.64 2.60 -0.10
CA PRO A 25 42.48 2.22 -1.52
C PRO A 25 41.51 1.03 -1.75
N ASP A 26 41.23 0.24 -0.71
CA ASP A 26 40.23 -0.84 -0.74
C ASP A 26 38.83 -0.42 -0.26
N ALA A 27 38.66 0.78 0.28
CA ALA A 27 37.39 1.22 0.86
C ALA A 27 36.37 1.67 -0.19
N GLU A 28 36.76 2.12 -1.38
CA GLU A 28 35.81 2.28 -2.50
C GLU A 28 35.09 0.96 -2.83
N ARG A 29 35.82 -0.16 -2.76
CA ARG A 29 35.29 -1.50 -2.98
C ARG A 29 34.45 -2.01 -1.80
N LEU A 30 34.80 -1.64 -0.57
CA LEU A 30 34.08 -2.04 0.64
C LEU A 30 32.83 -1.19 0.94
N LEU A 31 32.84 0.09 0.55
CA LEU A 31 31.77 1.06 0.81
C LEU A 31 30.82 1.22 -0.38
N GLY A 32 31.12 0.63 -1.54
CA GLY A 32 30.25 0.65 -2.72
C GLY A 32 30.10 2.03 -3.37
N LEU A 33 30.91 3.02 -2.98
CA LEU A 33 30.80 4.43 -3.39
C LEU A 33 31.10 4.70 -4.88
N GLY A 34 31.61 3.70 -5.61
CA GLY A 34 31.88 3.80 -7.04
C GLY A 34 31.68 2.48 -7.81
N ALA A 35 31.24 1.41 -7.15
CA ALA A 35 30.97 0.16 -7.83
C ALA A 35 29.70 0.36 -8.66
N ASN A 36 29.81 0.28 -9.99
CA ASN A 36 28.76 0.11 -10.99
C ASN A 36 27.44 -0.45 -10.45
N LEU A 37 26.66 0.34 -9.70
CA LEU A 37 25.38 -0.08 -9.19
C LEU A 37 24.51 -0.28 -10.41
N ASP A 38 24.18 -1.54 -10.65
CA ASP A 38 23.26 -1.94 -11.69
C ASP A 38 22.01 -1.06 -11.53
N PRO A 39 21.56 -0.35 -12.57
CA PRO A 39 20.31 0.41 -12.54
C PRO A 39 19.16 -0.42 -11.95
N HIS A 40 19.19 -1.74 -12.15
CA HIS A 40 18.25 -2.65 -11.52
C HIS A 40 18.34 -2.62 -9.98
N GLN A 41 19.53 -2.79 -9.41
CA GLN A 41 19.68 -2.79 -7.95
C GLN A 41 19.19 -1.48 -7.32
N ILE A 42 19.47 -0.34 -7.95
CA ILE A 42 19.03 0.97 -7.47
C ILE A 42 17.50 1.06 -7.42
N VAL A 43 16.83 0.59 -8.48
CA VAL A 43 15.37 0.58 -8.55
C VAL A 43 14.78 -0.36 -7.50
N GLU A 44 15.41 -1.49 -7.22
CA GLU A 44 14.94 -2.41 -6.17
C GLU A 44 15.06 -1.81 -4.78
N GLU A 45 16.20 -1.22 -4.44
CA GLU A 45 16.42 -0.55 -3.16
C GLU A 45 15.42 0.59 -2.94
N GLU A 46 15.21 1.42 -3.97
CA GLU A 46 14.24 2.51 -3.92
C GLU A 46 12.78 2.01 -3.91
N THR A 47 12.47 0.86 -4.54
CA THR A 47 11.15 0.22 -4.45
C THR A 47 10.84 -0.23 -3.02
N VAL A 48 11.80 -0.90 -2.37
CA VAL A 48 11.65 -1.34 -0.97
C VAL A 48 11.51 -0.13 -0.04
N ARG A 49 12.31 0.92 -0.26
CA ARG A 49 12.24 2.15 0.51
C ARG A 49 10.89 2.85 0.34
N PHE A 50 10.41 2.99 -0.90
CA PHE A 50 9.12 3.63 -1.20
C PHE A 50 7.95 2.86 -0.59
N LEU A 51 7.94 1.53 -0.72
CA LEU A 51 6.90 0.68 -0.11
C LEU A 51 6.92 0.75 1.42
N SER A 52 8.11 0.81 2.03
CA SER A 52 8.25 0.96 3.48
C SER A 52 7.71 2.30 3.97
N GLU A 53 8.05 3.41 3.30
CA GLU A 53 7.48 4.73 3.64
C GLU A 53 5.95 4.73 3.44
N LEU A 54 5.46 4.18 2.33
CA LEU A 54 4.04 4.11 2.04
C LEU A 54 3.29 3.34 3.13
N ARG A 55 3.84 2.19 3.57
CA ARG A 55 3.32 1.39 4.66
C ARG A 55 3.26 2.18 5.98
N GLU A 56 4.31 2.92 6.31
CA GLU A 56 4.34 3.77 7.50
C GLU A 56 3.23 4.81 7.48
N ARG A 57 3.02 5.49 6.34
CA ARG A 57 1.90 6.43 6.15
C ARG A 57 0.55 5.76 6.34
N PHE A 58 0.35 4.58 5.76
CA PHE A 58 -0.90 3.83 5.93
C PHE A 58 -1.12 3.39 7.38
N ASN A 59 -0.08 3.00 8.10
CA ASN A 59 -0.15 2.65 9.51
C ASN A 59 -0.55 3.88 10.36
N GLU A 60 0.07 5.03 10.11
CA GLU A 60 -0.28 6.29 10.77
C GLU A 60 -1.74 6.67 10.53
N PHE A 61 -2.18 6.66 9.26
CA PHE A 61 -3.57 6.98 8.91
C PHE A 61 -4.56 5.99 9.50
N SER A 62 -4.24 4.70 9.53
CA SER A 62 -5.09 3.67 10.14
C SER A 62 -5.23 3.92 11.65
N ARG A 63 -4.13 4.22 12.35
CA ARG A 63 -4.17 4.53 13.79
C ARG A 63 -5.04 5.73 14.11
N VAL A 64 -4.83 6.85 13.39
CA VAL A 64 -5.63 8.07 13.57
C VAL A 64 -7.09 7.83 13.21
N PHE A 65 -7.37 7.14 12.11
CA PHE A 65 -8.74 6.84 11.70
C PHE A 65 -9.46 5.94 12.73
N ASN A 66 -8.77 4.91 13.23
CA ASN A 66 -9.32 3.99 14.21
C ASN A 66 -9.61 4.67 15.55
N SER A 67 -8.79 5.64 15.99
CA SER A 67 -9.05 6.38 17.24
C SER A 67 -10.35 7.19 17.21
N TYR A 68 -10.74 7.72 16.05
CA TYR A 68 -12.05 8.40 15.91
C TYR A 68 -13.23 7.42 15.83
N SER A 69 -12.98 6.14 15.58
CA SER A 69 -14.01 5.10 15.46
C SER A 69 -14.48 4.55 16.81
N GLU A 70 -13.80 4.89 17.91
CA GLU A 70 -14.08 4.40 19.28
C GLU A 70 -15.34 5.03 19.93
N ALA A 71 -15.95 6.05 19.30
CA ALA A 71 -17.10 6.77 19.84
C ALA A 71 -18.47 6.04 19.69
N GLY A 72 -18.52 4.72 19.92
CA GLY A 72 -19.79 4.05 20.27
C GLY A 72 -20.43 3.13 19.22
N GLY A 73 -19.66 2.48 18.36
CA GLY A 73 -20.17 1.33 17.59
C GLY A 73 -19.06 0.36 17.26
N ARG A 74 -19.40 -0.93 17.14
CA ARG A 74 -18.56 -2.03 16.60
C ARG A 74 -18.16 -1.79 15.14
N PHE A 75 -17.63 -0.62 14.82
CA PHE A 75 -17.14 -0.25 13.52
C PHE A 75 -15.84 -1.03 13.31
N ALA A 76 -15.81 -1.83 12.24
CA ALA A 76 -14.65 -2.64 11.92
C ALA A 76 -13.42 -1.73 11.76
N GLU A 77 -12.44 -1.96 12.62
CA GLU A 77 -11.13 -1.35 12.60
C GLU A 77 -10.43 -1.59 11.25
N VAL A 78 -9.68 -0.61 10.76
CA VAL A 78 -8.76 -0.81 9.64
C VAL A 78 -7.55 -1.60 10.16
N LYS A 79 -7.34 -2.80 9.62
CA LYS A 79 -6.20 -3.65 9.95
C LYS A 79 -5.16 -3.61 8.85
N LEU A 80 -3.89 -3.42 9.22
CA LEU A 80 -2.74 -3.48 8.32
C LEU A 80 -1.99 -4.79 8.54
N TYR A 81 -1.76 -5.54 7.46
CA TYR A 81 -1.02 -6.80 7.48
C TYR A 81 0.21 -6.70 6.59
N SER A 82 1.31 -7.30 7.04
CA SER A 82 2.47 -7.54 6.17
C SER A 82 2.21 -8.79 5.35
N VAL A 83 2.68 -8.82 4.10
CA VAL A 83 2.70 -10.07 3.33
C VAL A 83 3.97 -10.83 3.69
N ALA A 84 3.85 -12.12 3.98
CA ALA A 84 5.01 -12.95 4.30
C ALA A 84 5.85 -13.20 3.04
N GLN A 85 7.16 -13.36 3.21
CA GLN A 85 8.12 -13.69 2.14
C GLN A 85 8.32 -12.60 1.07
N THR A 86 7.85 -11.38 1.32
CA THR A 86 8.13 -10.21 0.45
C THR A 86 8.84 -9.13 1.26
N ALA A 87 9.65 -8.32 0.59
CA ALA A 87 10.51 -7.35 1.27
C ALA A 87 9.69 -6.22 1.95
N ALA A 88 8.61 -5.77 1.30
CA ALA A 88 7.87 -4.60 1.76
C ALA A 88 6.37 -4.61 1.44
N ASP A 89 5.80 -5.70 0.92
CA ASP A 89 4.38 -5.70 0.54
C ASP A 89 3.48 -5.74 1.78
N PHE A 90 2.32 -5.10 1.66
CA PHE A 90 1.36 -5.01 2.74
C PHE A 90 -0.07 -4.93 2.21
N MET A 91 -1.03 -5.20 3.08
CA MET A 91 -2.44 -5.06 2.76
C MET A 91 -3.22 -4.40 3.89
N LEU A 92 -4.22 -3.60 3.52
CA LEU A 92 -5.21 -3.07 4.44
C LEU A 92 -6.48 -3.90 4.32
N TYR A 93 -7.14 -4.16 5.44
CA TYR A 93 -8.37 -4.93 5.50
C TYR A 93 -9.40 -4.27 6.40
N ARG A 94 -10.63 -4.17 5.87
CA ARG A 94 -11.80 -3.68 6.59
C ARG A 94 -13.06 -4.14 5.86
N ASN A 95 -14.09 -4.58 6.57
CA ASN A 95 -15.41 -4.93 6.00
C ASN A 95 -15.34 -5.84 4.74
N GLN A 96 -14.51 -6.89 4.77
CA GLN A 96 -14.34 -7.83 3.63
C GLN A 96 -13.76 -7.21 2.35
N ILE A 97 -13.21 -6.00 2.43
CA ILE A 97 -12.44 -5.37 1.36
C ILE A 97 -10.97 -5.36 1.79
N LYS A 98 -10.11 -5.73 0.84
CA LYS A 98 -8.66 -5.67 0.95
C LYS A 98 -8.15 -4.64 -0.03
N LEU A 99 -7.24 -3.78 0.40
CA LEU A 99 -6.35 -3.03 -0.48
C LEU A 99 -4.99 -3.71 -0.39
N VAL A 100 -4.51 -4.26 -1.49
CA VAL A 100 -3.21 -4.93 -1.57
C VAL A 100 -2.24 -4.00 -2.28
N VAL A 101 -1.09 -3.78 -1.67
CA VAL A 101 0.03 -3.02 -2.24
C VAL A 101 1.22 -3.94 -2.33
N SER A 102 1.69 -4.19 -3.55
CA SER A 102 2.74 -5.16 -3.81
C SER A 102 3.72 -4.69 -4.88
N ASN A 103 4.98 -5.11 -4.73
CA ASN A 103 5.96 -5.06 -5.81
C ASN A 103 5.59 -6.11 -6.88
N ALA A 104 4.95 -5.68 -7.98
CA ALA A 104 4.44 -6.59 -9.00
C ALA A 104 5.52 -7.06 -9.98
N ALA A 105 6.41 -6.15 -10.34
CA ALA A 105 7.57 -6.40 -11.18
C ALA A 105 8.65 -5.37 -10.86
N HIS A 106 9.83 -5.57 -11.41
CA HIS A 106 10.93 -4.65 -11.24
C HIS A 106 10.54 -3.20 -11.61
N GLY A 107 10.59 -2.28 -10.63
CA GLY A 107 10.17 -0.89 -10.83
C GLY A 107 8.67 -0.69 -11.01
N VAL A 108 7.83 -1.66 -10.64
CA VAL A 108 6.38 -1.60 -10.75
C VAL A 108 5.72 -1.94 -9.42
N ILE A 109 5.07 -0.95 -8.81
CA ILE A 109 4.25 -1.16 -7.62
C ILE A 109 2.78 -1.22 -8.04
N ALA A 110 2.09 -2.30 -7.73
CA ALA A 110 0.67 -2.46 -7.99
C ALA A 110 -0.16 -2.20 -6.74
N LEU A 111 -1.26 -1.46 -6.91
CA LEU A 111 -2.29 -1.23 -5.91
C LEU A 111 -3.60 -1.80 -6.43
N SER A 112 -4.20 -2.71 -5.66
CA SER A 112 -5.44 -3.39 -6.08
C SER A 112 -6.44 -3.54 -4.94
N PHE A 113 -7.71 -3.33 -5.27
CA PHE A 113 -8.82 -3.64 -4.37
C PHE A 113 -9.32 -5.05 -4.63
N ALA A 114 -9.30 -5.89 -3.61
CA ALA A 114 -9.88 -7.22 -3.65
C ALA A 114 -11.08 -7.29 -2.69
N SER A 115 -12.24 -7.71 -3.21
CA SER A 115 -13.43 -7.94 -2.40
C SER A 115 -13.72 -9.43 -2.33
N HIS A 116 -13.93 -9.98 -1.13
CA HIS A 116 -14.38 -11.37 -1.02
C HIS A 116 -15.87 -11.43 -1.37
N ALA A 117 -16.19 -11.79 -2.62
CA ALA A 117 -17.52 -12.20 -3.03
C ALA A 117 -17.51 -13.72 -3.23
N ARG A 118 -17.61 -14.49 -2.13
CA ARG A 118 -17.88 -15.93 -2.25
C ARG A 118 -19.31 -16.10 -2.74
N GLY A 119 -19.48 -16.43 -4.02
CA GLY A 119 -20.68 -17.12 -4.49
C GLY A 119 -20.73 -18.53 -3.88
N PRO A 120 -21.92 -19.13 -3.68
CA PRO A 120 -22.09 -20.43 -3.01
C PRO A 120 -21.47 -21.64 -3.73
N PHE A 121 -20.79 -21.44 -4.88
CA PHE A 121 -20.19 -22.51 -5.70
C PHE A 121 -18.72 -22.24 -6.11
N GLY A 122 -17.99 -21.39 -5.38
CA GLY A 122 -16.57 -21.13 -5.69
C GLY A 122 -15.65 -22.25 -5.21
N PHE A 123 -15.28 -23.16 -6.12
CA PHE A 123 -14.25 -24.18 -5.93
C PHE A 123 -12.88 -23.54 -5.70
N ASP A 124 -12.11 -24.09 -4.75
CA ASP A 124 -10.79 -23.63 -4.35
C ASP A 124 -9.78 -23.96 -5.48
N GLY A 125 -9.22 -22.95 -6.15
CA GLY A 125 -8.16 -23.19 -7.14
C GLY A 125 -8.07 -22.31 -8.39
N ALA A 126 -8.82 -21.21 -8.51
CA ALA A 126 -8.67 -20.32 -9.67
C ALA A 126 -8.68 -18.84 -9.28
N ASN A 127 -7.51 -18.22 -9.46
CA ASN A 127 -7.23 -16.84 -9.82
C ASN A 127 -8.10 -15.71 -9.19
N PRO A 128 -7.53 -14.83 -8.33
CA PRO A 128 -8.26 -13.71 -7.71
C PRO A 128 -8.67 -12.57 -8.68
N GLU A 129 -8.74 -12.80 -9.99
CA GLU A 129 -9.03 -11.77 -10.99
C GLU A 129 -10.53 -11.55 -11.27
N SER A 130 -11.43 -12.35 -10.69
CA SER A 130 -12.86 -12.21 -10.95
C SER A 130 -13.58 -11.48 -9.82
N ALA A 131 -13.44 -10.15 -9.79
CA ALA A 131 -14.50 -9.16 -9.54
C ALA A 131 -13.95 -7.84 -8.95
N GLY A 132 -13.63 -6.87 -9.82
CA GLY A 132 -14.10 -5.50 -9.58
C GLY A 132 -13.14 -4.31 -9.67
N SER A 133 -11.82 -4.47 -9.70
CA SER A 133 -10.92 -3.30 -9.84
C SER A 133 -9.61 -3.68 -10.52
N LYS A 134 -9.31 -3.03 -11.66
CA LYS A 134 -8.00 -3.17 -12.31
C LYS A 134 -6.92 -2.70 -11.33
N ALA A 135 -5.85 -3.49 -11.19
CA ALA A 135 -4.66 -3.05 -10.48
C ALA A 135 -4.17 -1.73 -11.10
N GLN A 136 -3.92 -0.75 -10.25
CA GLN A 136 -3.31 0.52 -10.63
C GLN A 136 -1.82 0.42 -10.39
N GLU A 137 -1.02 0.79 -11.39
CA GLU A 137 0.43 0.60 -11.37
C GLU A 137 1.15 1.94 -11.22
N LEU A 138 2.15 1.95 -10.34
CA LEU A 138 3.15 3.01 -10.23
C LEU A 138 4.41 2.52 -10.92
N LEU A 139 5.00 3.38 -11.74
CA LEU A 139 6.19 3.07 -12.52
C LEU A 139 7.38 3.87 -12.01
N ALA A 140 8.47 3.17 -11.74
CA ALA A 140 9.75 3.77 -11.44
C ALA A 140 10.35 4.35 -12.73
N GLN A 141 10.78 5.61 -12.66
CA GLN A 141 11.51 6.31 -13.70
C GLN A 141 12.87 6.72 -13.16
N ILE A 142 13.93 6.28 -13.83
CA ILE A 142 15.30 6.70 -13.48
C ILE A 142 15.54 8.06 -14.14
N GLY A 143 15.62 9.10 -13.30
CA GLY A 143 15.97 10.45 -13.68
C GLY A 143 17.49 10.68 -13.78
N PRO A 144 17.91 11.93 -14.04
CA PRO A 144 19.33 12.28 -14.03
C PRO A 144 19.96 11.99 -12.67
N PHE A 145 21.27 11.73 -12.67
CA PHE A 145 22.03 11.40 -11.46
C PHE A 145 21.52 10.16 -10.70
N ARG A 146 20.80 9.25 -11.40
CA ARG A 146 20.25 8.01 -10.83
C ARG A 146 19.17 8.26 -9.76
N ASP A 147 18.53 9.43 -9.81
CA ASP A 147 17.38 9.73 -8.96
C ASP A 147 16.16 8.92 -9.43
N VAL A 148 15.68 7.98 -8.61
CA VAL A 148 14.51 7.17 -8.94
C VAL A 148 13.25 7.93 -8.52
N LYS A 149 12.40 8.23 -9.50
CA LYS A 149 11.11 8.88 -9.29
C LYS A 149 9.97 7.92 -9.54
N TRP A 150 8.93 8.02 -8.74
CA TRP A 150 7.72 7.23 -8.93
C TRP A 150 6.70 8.04 -9.71
N THR A 151 6.13 7.42 -10.74
CA THR A 151 5.13 8.06 -11.60
C THR A 151 3.84 7.28 -11.63
N PHE A 152 2.73 8.01 -11.69
CA PHE A 152 1.40 7.47 -11.97
C PHE A 152 0.88 8.18 -13.22
N GLN A 153 0.58 7.41 -14.27
CA GLN A 153 0.14 7.97 -15.56
C GLN A 153 1.09 9.02 -16.15
N GLY A 154 2.38 8.93 -15.85
CA GLY A 154 3.42 9.85 -16.33
C GLY A 154 3.64 11.08 -15.44
N GLU A 155 2.89 11.25 -14.36
CA GLU A 155 3.10 12.34 -13.38
C GLU A 155 3.83 11.84 -12.14
N GLU A 156 4.78 12.63 -11.63
CA GLU A 156 5.54 12.32 -10.42
C GLU A 156 4.64 12.30 -9.18
N VAL A 157 4.77 11.26 -8.37
CA VAL A 157 3.96 11.05 -7.17
C VAL A 157 4.80 10.74 -5.95
N LYS A 158 4.43 11.35 -4.81
CA LYS A 158 5.06 11.10 -3.51
C LYS A 158 4.30 10.03 -2.72
N PRO A 159 4.95 9.25 -1.85
CA PRO A 159 4.30 8.25 -1.00
C PRO A 159 3.09 8.80 -0.24
N GLU A 160 3.22 10.02 0.30
CA GLU A 160 2.17 10.68 1.06
C GLU A 160 0.90 10.95 0.22
N GLN A 161 1.06 11.39 -1.03
CA GLN A 161 -0.06 11.68 -1.93
C GLN A 161 -0.83 10.39 -2.26
N ILE A 162 -0.09 9.32 -2.53
CA ILE A 162 -0.64 8.00 -2.82
C ILE A 162 -1.37 7.45 -1.60
N ALA A 163 -0.72 7.44 -0.44
CA ALA A 163 -1.34 6.97 0.79
C ALA A 163 -2.64 7.72 1.08
N LYS A 164 -2.66 9.07 0.94
CA LYS A 164 -3.86 9.89 1.15
C LYS A 164 -4.99 9.50 0.21
N TYR A 165 -4.70 9.43 -1.09
CA TYR A 165 -5.71 9.11 -2.12
C TYR A 165 -6.30 7.72 -1.92
N TYR A 166 -5.45 6.68 -1.85
CA TYR A 166 -5.90 5.30 -1.75
C TYR A 166 -6.52 4.96 -0.40
N PHE A 167 -6.07 5.59 0.69
CA PHE A 167 -6.72 5.41 2.00
C PHE A 167 -8.14 6.01 2.02
N ALA A 168 -8.33 7.20 1.43
CA ALA A 168 -9.65 7.81 1.31
C ALA A 168 -10.60 6.93 0.48
N GLU A 169 -10.14 6.44 -0.67
CA GLU A 169 -10.91 5.53 -1.53
C GLU A 169 -11.21 4.20 -0.81
N PHE A 170 -10.26 3.65 -0.05
CA PHE A 170 -10.48 2.45 0.75
C PHE A 170 -11.54 2.65 1.84
N VAL A 171 -11.51 3.76 2.57
CA VAL A 171 -12.53 4.09 3.56
C VAL A 171 -13.90 4.28 2.90
N ARG A 172 -13.95 4.89 1.71
CA ARG A 172 -15.19 5.08 0.94
C ARG A 172 -15.77 3.75 0.47
N ALA A 173 -14.97 2.92 -0.18
CA ALA A 173 -15.39 1.59 -0.66
C ALA A 173 -15.90 0.70 0.48
N THR A 174 -15.24 0.76 1.64
CA THR A 174 -15.63 -0.01 2.83
C THR A 174 -16.91 0.50 3.51
N ARG A 175 -17.34 1.74 3.23
CA ARG A 175 -18.63 2.29 3.69
C ARG A 175 -19.78 1.93 2.75
N GLU A 176 -19.58 2.06 1.44
CA GLU A 176 -20.63 1.82 0.43
C GLU A 176 -21.13 0.38 0.44
N ARG A 177 -20.22 -0.60 0.59
CA ARG A 177 -20.59 -2.02 0.69
C ARG A 177 -21.45 -2.37 1.92
N ARG A 178 -21.31 -1.60 3.00
CA ARG A 178 -22.17 -1.77 4.18
C ARG A 178 -23.59 -1.30 3.90
N ALA A 179 -23.75 -0.20 3.15
CA ALA A 179 -25.06 0.32 2.78
C ALA A 179 -25.84 -0.68 1.90
N SER A 180 -25.18 -1.28 0.89
CA SER A 180 -25.82 -2.27 0.02
C SER A 180 -26.19 -3.57 0.76
N THR A 181 -25.34 -4.04 1.67
CA THR A 181 -25.64 -5.23 2.48
C THR A 181 -26.86 -5.02 3.38
N GLY A 182 -26.97 -3.85 4.02
CA GLY A 182 -28.12 -3.50 4.86
C GLY A 182 -29.43 -3.37 4.07
N GLN A 183 -29.38 -2.76 2.88
CA GLN A 183 -30.54 -2.64 1.99
C GLN A 183 -31.03 -4.02 1.52
N ASN A 184 -30.12 -4.92 1.16
CA ASN A 184 -30.47 -6.28 0.75
C ASN A 184 -31.10 -7.09 1.90
N GLN A 185 -30.65 -6.91 3.14
CA GLN A 185 -31.26 -7.56 4.30
C GLN A 185 -32.69 -7.05 4.56
N ALA A 186 -32.90 -5.73 4.49
CA ALA A 186 -34.23 -5.13 4.66
C ALA A 186 -35.21 -5.62 3.58
N LEU A 187 -34.76 -5.73 2.32
CA LEU A 187 -35.56 -6.29 1.23
C LEU A 187 -35.91 -7.77 1.46
N LEU A 188 -34.95 -8.57 1.93
CA LEU A 188 -35.20 -9.98 2.26
C LEU A 188 -36.19 -10.16 3.41
N GLU A 189 -36.13 -9.30 4.42
CA GLU A 189 -37.10 -9.30 5.52
C GLU A 189 -38.50 -8.90 5.04
N GLN A 190 -38.62 -7.91 4.16
CA GLN A 190 -39.89 -7.55 3.54
C GLN A 190 -40.45 -8.71 2.69
N ILE A 191 -39.62 -9.37 1.90
CA ILE A 191 -40.04 -10.55 1.11
C ILE A 191 -40.50 -11.67 2.03
N LYS A 192 -39.77 -11.97 3.11
CA LYS A 192 -40.18 -12.99 4.10
C LYS A 192 -41.49 -12.64 4.78
N ALA A 193 -41.71 -11.38 5.15
CA ALA A 193 -42.96 -10.93 5.75
C ALA A 193 -44.14 -11.10 4.78
N LEU A 194 -43.97 -10.73 3.50
CA LEU A 194 -44.99 -10.91 2.46
C LEU A 194 -45.26 -12.38 2.13
N LEU A 195 -44.24 -13.25 2.22
CA LEU A 195 -44.42 -14.70 2.03
C LEU A 195 -45.06 -15.38 3.23
N GLY A 196 -44.81 -14.87 4.44
CA GLY A 196 -45.45 -15.34 5.68
C GLY A 196 -46.95 -15.02 5.74
N ASP A 197 -47.36 -13.85 5.23
CA ASP A 197 -48.78 -13.45 5.13
C ASP A 197 -49.54 -14.19 4.02
N ASN A 198 -48.85 -14.66 2.98
CA ASN A 198 -49.46 -15.32 1.82
C ASN A 198 -49.58 -16.86 1.93
N GLY A 199 -49.52 -17.43 3.14
CA GLY A 199 -49.95 -18.79 3.48
C GLY A 199 -49.96 -19.81 2.33
N ILE A 200 -48.81 -20.11 1.73
CA ILE A 200 -48.67 -21.31 0.88
C ILE A 200 -48.20 -22.42 1.82
N GLN A 201 -49.17 -23.17 2.35
CA GLN A 201 -48.92 -24.48 2.94
C GLN A 201 -48.38 -25.39 1.82
N PHE A 202 -47.25 -26.05 2.07
CA PHE A 202 -46.80 -27.18 1.27
C PHE A 202 -47.82 -28.31 1.30
#